data_AF-A0A150P9A1-F1
#
_entry.id   AF-A0A150P9A1-F1
#
_cell.length_a   1.000
_cell.length_b   1.000
_cell.length_c   1.000
_cell.angle_alpha   90.00
_cell.angle_beta   90.00
_cell.angle_gamma   90.00
#
_symmetry.space_group_name_H-M   'P 1'
#
loop_
_entity.id
_entity.type
_entity.pdbx_description
1 polymer ?
#
loop_
_entity_poly.entity_id
_entity_poly.type
_entity_poly.pdbx_seq_one_letter_code
_entity_poly.pdbx_strand_id
1 'polypeptide(L)'
;MPRTALFLALLLSSFVAGCSSSGDPCEVVCAKNAACQPDGPGKETCVALCNELSDRASYATAIERQAECYGSEDWSCEALATGACDYSEDD
;
A
#
# COMPACT_ATOMS: atom_id res chain seq x y z
N MET A 1 -34.46 16.11 30.68
CA MET A 1 -33.15 16.80 30.58
C MET A 1 -32.28 16.00 29.61
N PRO A 2 -31.94 16.51 28.41
CA PRO A 2 -31.13 15.76 27.44
C PRO A 2 -29.65 16.06 27.67
N ARG A 3 -28.89 15.10 28.20
CA ARG A 3 -27.42 15.21 28.42
C ARG A 3 -26.71 13.88 28.19
N THR A 4 -26.94 13.27 27.04
CA THR A 4 -26.17 12.08 26.62
C THR A 4 -25.83 12.17 25.14
N ALA A 5 -25.34 13.33 24.71
CA ALA A 5 -24.65 13.53 23.45
C ALA A 5 -23.17 13.81 23.78
N LEU A 6 -22.49 12.85 24.39
CA LEU A 6 -21.07 12.99 24.74
C LEU A 6 -20.40 11.64 25.04
N PHE A 7 -20.57 10.66 24.15
CA PHE A 7 -19.72 9.46 24.12
C PHE A 7 -19.32 9.11 22.68
N LEU A 8 -19.15 10.14 21.85
CA LEU A 8 -18.78 10.03 20.45
C LEU A 8 -17.38 10.62 20.25
N ALA A 9 -16.38 10.07 20.94
CA ALA A 9 -14.96 10.31 20.70
C ALA A 9 -14.17 9.52 21.75
N LEU A 10 -13.66 8.34 21.38
CA LEU A 10 -12.48 7.66 21.99
C LEU A 10 -12.56 6.13 21.78
N LEU A 11 -12.68 5.67 20.53
CA LEU A 11 -12.37 4.28 20.15
C LEU A 11 -11.70 4.25 18.77
N LEU A 12 -10.76 5.17 18.55
CA LEU A 12 -9.91 5.27 17.34
C LEU A 12 -8.45 5.20 17.76
N SER A 13 -8.02 4.10 18.39
CA SER A 13 -6.62 3.96 18.83
C SER A 13 -6.16 2.51 18.95
N SER A 14 -6.43 1.69 17.93
CA SER A 14 -5.87 0.33 17.87
C SER A 14 -5.62 -0.15 16.43
N PHE A 15 -5.14 0.72 15.53
CA PHE A 15 -4.40 0.26 14.35
C PHE A 15 -2.92 0.16 14.71
N VAL A 16 -2.60 -0.79 15.60
CA VAL A 16 -1.29 -1.43 15.54
C VAL A 16 -1.27 -2.17 14.22
N ALA A 17 -0.73 -1.51 13.19
CA ALA A 17 -0.37 -2.13 11.94
C ALA A 17 0.61 -3.26 12.27
N GLY A 18 0.05 -4.47 12.37
CA GLY A 18 0.82 -5.66 12.58
C GLY A 18 1.83 -5.80 11.46
N CYS A 19 3.10 -5.96 11.83
CA CYS A 19 4.03 -6.76 11.05
C CYS A 19 3.40 -8.14 10.86
N SER A 20 2.71 -8.33 9.76
CA SER A 20 2.43 -9.64 9.18
C SER A 20 2.74 -9.50 7.71
N SER A 21 3.87 -10.10 7.33
CA SER A 21 4.46 -10.17 6.00
C SER A 21 3.60 -11.04 5.07
N SER A 22 2.30 -10.72 4.98
CA SER A 22 1.27 -11.40 4.18
C SER A 22 0.08 -10.46 3.93
N GLY A 23 0.36 -9.15 3.81
CA GLY A 23 -0.64 -8.17 3.41
C GLY A 23 -0.91 -8.27 1.92
N ASP A 24 -2.12 -7.87 1.50
CA ASP A 24 -2.47 -7.74 0.10
C ASP A 24 -1.38 -6.93 -0.65
N PRO A 25 -0.84 -7.44 -1.78
CA PRO A 25 0.30 -6.81 -2.43
C PRO A 25 -0.06 -5.44 -3.02
N CYS A 26 -1.33 -5.22 -3.42
CA CYS A 26 -1.82 -3.91 -3.82
C CYS A 26 -1.80 -2.91 -2.65
N GLU A 27 -2.21 -3.32 -1.44
CA GLU A 27 -2.13 -2.50 -0.24
C GLU A 27 -0.70 -2.07 0.08
N VAL A 28 0.27 -2.99 -0.01
CA VAL A 28 1.69 -2.70 0.25
C VAL A 28 2.22 -1.70 -0.77
N VAL A 29 2.08 -2.00 -2.06
CA VAL A 29 2.60 -1.16 -3.14
C VAL A 29 1.97 0.22 -3.13
N CYS A 30 0.64 0.29 -2.98
CA CYS A 30 -0.08 1.56 -3.01
C CYS A 30 0.13 2.41 -1.76
N ALA A 31 0.36 1.82 -0.59
CA ALA A 31 0.73 2.59 0.59
C ALA A 31 2.08 3.29 0.42
N LYS A 32 3.07 2.60 -0.17
CA LYS A 32 4.40 3.17 -0.45
C LYS A 32 4.34 4.24 -1.53
N ASN A 33 3.62 3.98 -2.63
CA ASN A 33 3.42 4.96 -3.70
C ASN A 33 2.75 6.24 -3.17
N ALA A 34 1.68 6.12 -2.39
CA ALA A 34 1.00 7.28 -1.82
C ALA A 34 1.86 8.07 -0.82
N ALA A 35 2.74 7.39 -0.07
CA ALA A 35 3.68 8.07 0.82
C ALA A 35 4.73 8.88 0.05
N CYS A 36 5.15 8.40 -1.12
CA CYS A 36 6.17 9.03 -1.95
C CYS A 36 5.62 10.06 -2.95
N GLN A 37 4.32 9.97 -3.27
CA GLN A 37 3.63 10.87 -4.20
C GLN A 37 2.39 11.49 -3.53
N PRO A 38 2.57 12.45 -2.60
CA PRO A 38 1.46 13.04 -1.85
C PRO A 38 0.47 13.83 -2.74
N ASP A 39 0.92 14.33 -3.89
CA ASP A 39 0.08 15.02 -4.87
C ASP A 39 -0.59 14.06 -5.88
N GLY A 40 -0.36 12.74 -5.73
CA GLY A 40 -0.91 11.70 -6.59
C GLY A 40 -2.40 11.39 -6.33
N PRO A 41 -2.97 10.40 -7.03
CA PRO A 41 -4.38 10.00 -6.89
C PRO A 41 -4.72 9.39 -5.52
N GLY A 42 -3.72 9.14 -4.67
CA GLY A 42 -3.88 8.59 -3.34
C GLY A 42 -3.96 7.06 -3.31
N LYS A 43 -3.83 6.52 -2.09
CA LYS A 43 -3.73 5.08 -1.82
C LYS A 43 -4.96 4.31 -2.34
N GLU A 44 -6.15 4.75 -1.98
CA GLU A 44 -7.40 4.01 -2.27
C GLU A 44 -7.65 3.88 -3.78
N THR A 45 -7.40 4.95 -4.55
CA THR A 45 -7.50 4.91 -6.01
C THR A 45 -6.45 3.98 -6.63
N CYS A 46 -5.22 3.96 -6.09
CA CYS A 46 -4.20 3.02 -6.51
C CYS A 46 -4.62 1.56 -6.24
N VAL A 47 -5.15 1.26 -5.04
CA VAL A 47 -5.59 -0.10 -4.67
C VAL A 47 -6.71 -0.57 -5.57
N ALA A 48 -7.70 0.28 -5.85
CA ALA A 48 -8.80 -0.05 -6.75
C ALA A 48 -8.31 -0.41 -8.16
N LEU A 49 -7.40 0.40 -8.72
CA LEU A 49 -6.81 0.13 -10.03
C LEU A 49 -5.93 -1.13 -10.02
N CYS A 50 -5.13 -1.32 -8.97
CA CYS A 50 -4.28 -2.50 -8.83
C CYS A 50 -5.12 -3.78 -8.84
N ASN A 51 -6.20 -3.82 -8.06
CA ASN A 51 -7.12 -4.95 -8.04
C ASN A 51 -7.82 -5.20 -9.39
N GLU A 52 -8.18 -4.15 -10.13
CA GLU A 52 -8.73 -4.28 -11.48
C GLU A 52 -7.72 -4.92 -12.46
N LEU A 53 -6.42 -4.65 -12.28
CA LEU A 53 -5.36 -5.13 -13.14
C LEU A 53 -4.82 -6.51 -12.72
N SER A 54 -4.99 -6.91 -11.45
CA SER A 54 -4.54 -8.18 -10.88
C SER A 54 -5.15 -9.44 -11.51
N ASP A 55 -6.23 -9.31 -12.28
CA ASP A 55 -6.75 -10.42 -13.11
C ASP A 55 -5.76 -10.83 -14.22
N ARG A 56 -4.77 -9.98 -14.54
CA ARG A 56 -3.72 -10.27 -15.52
C ARG A 56 -2.52 -10.91 -14.82
N ALA A 57 -2.19 -12.14 -15.17
CA ALA A 57 -1.16 -12.93 -14.49
C ALA A 57 0.22 -12.24 -14.42
N SER A 58 0.66 -11.58 -15.49
CA SER A 58 1.94 -10.85 -15.50
C SER A 58 1.92 -9.64 -14.56
N TYR A 59 0.79 -8.93 -14.48
CA TYR A 59 0.61 -7.81 -13.56
C TYR A 59 0.58 -8.27 -12.11
N ALA A 60 -0.20 -9.33 -11.80
CA ALA A 60 -0.25 -9.91 -10.46
C ALA A 60 1.14 -10.34 -9.98
N THR A 61 1.90 -11.03 -10.85
CA THR A 61 3.28 -11.45 -10.55
C THR A 61 4.18 -10.25 -10.27
N ALA A 62 4.14 -9.22 -11.13
CA ALA A 62 4.93 -8.01 -10.95
C ALA A 62 4.61 -7.31 -9.62
N ILE A 63 3.32 -7.18 -9.29
CA ILE A 63 2.88 -6.55 -8.05
C ILE A 63 3.26 -7.35 -6.80
N GLU A 64 3.18 -8.69 -6.83
CA GLU A 64 3.68 -9.54 -5.75
C GLU A 64 5.18 -9.35 -5.51
N ARG A 65 5.98 -9.32 -6.58
CA ARG A 65 7.44 -9.09 -6.51
C ARG A 65 7.77 -7.70 -6.00
N GLN A 66 7.05 -6.70 -6.47
CA GLN A 66 7.22 -5.32 -6.02
C GLN A 66 6.86 -5.17 -4.53
N ALA A 67 5.80 -5.84 -4.08
CA ALA A 67 5.42 -5.88 -2.66
C ALA A 67 6.48 -6.56 -1.79
N GLU A 68 7.06 -7.68 -2.24
CA GLU A 68 8.20 -8.33 -1.58
C GLU A 68 9.40 -7.37 -1.47
N CYS A 69 9.75 -6.70 -2.57
CA CYS A 69 10.87 -5.75 -2.62
C CYS A 69 10.67 -4.58 -1.64
N TYR A 70 9.46 -4.01 -1.57
CA TYR A 70 9.11 -2.95 -0.60
C TYR A 70 8.99 -3.43 0.85
N GLY A 71 8.89 -4.74 1.07
CA GLY A 71 8.96 -5.36 2.39
C GLY A 71 10.36 -5.40 2.98
N SER A 72 11.41 -5.21 2.16
CA SER A 72 12.81 -5.14 2.61
C SER A 72 13.14 -3.80 3.28
N GLU A 73 14.10 -3.78 4.20
CA GLU A 73 14.44 -2.59 5.02
C GLU A 73 15.08 -1.44 4.22
N ASP A 74 15.52 -1.70 2.99
CA ASP A 74 16.27 -0.75 2.15
C ASP A 74 15.37 0.11 1.23
N TRP A 75 14.05 0.06 1.41
CA TRP A 75 13.13 0.85 0.59
C TRP A 75 13.19 2.35 0.95
N SER A 76 13.14 3.22 -0.07
CA SER A 76 12.98 4.67 0.08
C SER A 76 12.21 5.26 -1.10
N CYS A 77 11.67 6.46 -0.95
CA CYS A 77 10.99 7.15 -2.06
C CYS A 77 11.93 7.47 -3.23
N GLU A 78 13.22 7.65 -2.94
CA GLU A 78 14.23 7.85 -3.98
C GLU A 78 14.53 6.56 -4.73
N ALA A 79 14.65 5.43 -4.02
CA ALA A 79 14.78 4.11 -4.64
C ALA A 79 13.55 3.75 -5.50
N LEU A 80 12.35 4.11 -5.05
CA LEU A 80 11.11 3.92 -5.80
C LEU A 80 11.11 4.75 -7.09
N ALA A 81 11.55 6.02 -7.03
CA ALA A 81 11.65 6.89 -8.19
C ALA A 81 12.67 6.40 -9.23
N THR A 82 13.71 5.68 -8.80
CA THR A 82 14.72 5.08 -9.69
C THR A 82 14.37 3.69 -10.21
N GLY A 83 13.19 3.16 -9.85
CA GLY A 83 12.75 1.82 -10.28
C GLY A 83 13.42 0.66 -9.56
N ALA A 84 13.90 0.85 -8.31
CA ALA A 84 14.63 -0.19 -7.57
C ALA A 84 13.82 -1.49 -7.30
N CYS A 85 12.50 -1.44 -7.49
CA CYS A 85 11.59 -2.59 -7.37
C CYS A 85 10.72 -2.76 -8.63
N ASP A 86 11.13 -2.18 -9.76
CA ASP A 86 10.45 -2.39 -11.03
C ASP A 86 10.78 -3.81 -11.50
N TYR A 87 9.77 -4.66 -11.61
CA TYR A 87 9.95 -6.03 -12.06
C TYR A 87 9.77 -6.08 -13.57
N SER A 88 10.79 -6.54 -14.28
CA SER A 88 10.67 -6.93 -15.68
C SER A 88 10.73 -8.45 -15.80
N GLU A 89 9.92 -9.04 -16.69
CA GLU A 89 9.94 -10.50 -16.95
C GLU A 89 11.28 -10.99 -17.55
N ASP A 90 12.15 -10.05 -17.95
CA ASP A 90 13.48 -10.29 -18.51
C ASP A 90 14.61 -10.31 -17.46
N ASP A 91 14.34 -10.00 -16.17
CA ASP A 91 15.29 -10.08 -15.04
C ASP A 91 15.33 -11.46 -14.36
#